data_AF-A0A2V9G1M7-F1
#
_entry.id   AF-A0A2V9G1M7-F1
#
_cell.length_a   1.000
_cell.length_b   1.000
_cell.length_c   1.000
_cell.angle_alpha   90.00
_cell.angle_beta   90.00
_cell.angle_gamma   90.00
#
_symmetry.space_group_name_H-M   'P 1'
#
loop_
_entity.id
_entity.type
_entity.pdbx_description
1 polymer ?
#
loop_
_entity_poly.entity_id
_entity_poly.type
_entity_poly.pdbx_seq_one_letter_code
_entity_poly.pdbx_strand_id
1 'polypeptide(L)' 'MSFVAKKIFLTKGVGKHRERLSSFELALRNAGIAACNIVRVSSIFPPNCKLISRSEG' A
#
# COMPACT_ATOMS: atom_id res chain seq x y z
N MET A 1 15.65 -14.10 12.19
CA MET A 1 15.42 -12.64 12.33
C MET A 1 13.96 -12.36 12.01
N SER A 2 13.25 -11.62 12.86
CA SER A 2 11.87 -11.22 12.60
C SER A 2 11.84 -9.88 11.87
N PHE A 3 11.21 -9.82 10.70
CA PHE A 3 10.99 -8.58 9.96
C PHE A 3 9.72 -7.91 10.48
N VAL A 4 9.87 -7.00 11.45
CA VAL A 4 8.77 -6.19 11.99
C VAL A 4 8.83 -4.77 11.42
N ALA A 5 7.76 -4.34 10.77
CA ALA A 5 7.66 -2.98 10.22
C ALA A 5 7.69 -1.93 11.34
N LYS A 6 8.48 -0.87 11.15
CA LYS A 6 8.65 0.24 12.12
C LYS A 6 7.89 1.51 11.72
N LYS A 7 7.47 1.60 10.45
CA LYS A 7 6.70 2.72 9.89
C LYS A 7 5.61 2.18 8.99
N ILE A 8 4.47 2.85 8.98
CA ILE A 8 3.32 2.57 8.10
C ILE A 8 2.82 3.89 7.54
N PHE A 9 2.36 3.90 6.29
CA PHE A 9 1.55 4.99 5.73
C PHE A 9 0.26 4.42 5.16
N LEU A 10 -0.78 5.24 5.09
CA LEU A 10 -2.03 4.89 4.44
C LEU A 10 -2.08 5.54 3.07
N THR A 11 -2.56 4.78 2.08
CA THR A 11 -2.84 5.29 0.75
C THR A 11 -4.15 4.71 0.23
N LYS A 12 -4.77 5.41 -0.70
CA LYS A 12 -5.97 4.95 -1.41
C LYS A 12 -5.87 5.38 -2.86
N GLY A 13 -6.46 4.60 -3.74
CA GLY A 13 -6.55 4.95 -5.15
C GLY A 13 -7.76 4.34 -5.81
N VAL A 14 -8.19 4.97 -6.89
CA VAL A 14 -9.29 4.50 -7.73
C VAL A 14 -8.79 4.39 -9.16
N GLY A 15 -9.08 3.25 -9.79
CA GLY A 15 -8.85 3.01 -11.21
C GLY A 15 -10.19 2.69 -11.88
N LYS A 16 -10.36 3.15 -13.11
CA LYS A 16 -11.53 2.84 -13.94
C LYS A 16 -11.05 2.28 -15.26
N HIS A 17 -11.40 1.03 -15.51
CA HIS A 17 -11.16 0.36 -16.77
C HIS A 17 -12.22 -0.72 -16.94
N ARG A 18 -12.51 -1.12 -18.19
CA ARG A 18 -13.47 -2.20 -18.46
C ARG A 18 -12.98 -3.53 -17.89
N GLU A 19 -11.68 -3.77 -18.00
CA GLU A 19 -10.96 -4.95 -17.56
C GLU A 19 -10.52 -4.80 -16.11
N ARG A 20 -10.82 -5.81 -15.29
CA ARG A 20 -10.55 -5.81 -13.85
C ARG A 20 -9.08 -5.62 -13.51
N LEU A 21 -8.16 -6.27 -14.25
CA LEU A 21 -6.73 -6.20 -13.97
C LEU A 21 -6.18 -4.79 -14.24
N SER A 22 -6.51 -4.21 -15.39
CA SER A 22 -6.13 -2.85 -15.73
C SER A 22 -6.75 -1.83 -14.78
N SER A 23 -8.00 -2.02 -14.37
CA SER A 23 -8.65 -1.19 -13.36
C SER A 23 -7.90 -1.23 -12.02
N PHE A 24 -7.43 -2.42 -11.61
CA PHE A 24 -6.61 -2.59 -10.41
C PHE A 24 -5.24 -1.93 -10.53
N GLU A 25 -4.55 -2.06 -11.67
CA GLU A 25 -3.26 -1.40 -11.92
C GLU A 25 -3.40 0.14 -11.85
N LEU A 26 -4.43 0.70 -12.49
CA LEU A 26 -4.71 2.13 -12.44
C LEU A 26 -4.98 2.60 -11.00
N ALA A 27 -5.67 1.80 -10.19
CA ALA A 27 -5.90 2.11 -8.77
C ALA A 27 -4.58 2.14 -7.99
N LEU A 28 -3.65 1.20 -8.24
CA LEU A 28 -2.32 1.20 -7.62
C LEU A 28 -1.48 2.41 -8.05
N ARG A 29 -1.58 2.83 -9.32
CA ARG A 29 -0.91 4.03 -9.85
C ARG A 29 -1.44 5.29 -9.19
N ASN A 30 -2.75 5.43 -9.08
CA ASN A 30 -3.40 6.54 -8.36
C ASN A 30 -3.01 6.56 -6.87
N ALA A 31 -2.94 5.37 -6.24
CA ALA A 31 -2.45 5.21 -4.87
C ALA A 31 -0.94 5.50 -4.71
N GLY A 32 -0.18 5.61 -5.79
CA GLY A 32 1.26 5.91 -5.77
C GLY A 32 2.15 4.72 -5.37
N ILE A 33 1.65 3.49 -5.45
CA ILE A 33 2.38 2.27 -5.00
C ILE A 33 2.52 1.22 -6.11
N ALA A 34 2.23 1.58 -7.37
CA ALA A 34 2.28 0.64 -8.49
C ALA A 34 3.68 0.07 -8.79
N ALA A 35 4.75 0.75 -8.35
CA ALA A 35 6.13 0.27 -8.52
C ALA A 35 6.50 -0.84 -7.51
N CYS A 36 5.65 -1.11 -6.52
CA CYS A 36 5.91 -2.07 -5.45
C CYS A 36 5.21 -3.40 -5.71
N ASN A 37 5.83 -4.49 -5.23
CA ASN A 37 5.14 -5.76 -5.08
C ASN A 37 4.22 -5.71 -3.85
N ILE A 38 2.97 -6.17 -4.00
CA ILE A 38 1.97 -6.15 -2.94
C ILE A 38 1.97 -7.48 -2.20
N VAL A 39 2.40 -7.48 -0.94
CA VAL A 39 2.31 -8.64 -0.04
C VAL A 39 1.08 -8.46 0.85
N ARG A 40 0.13 -9.40 0.79
CA ARG A 40 -1.02 -9.42 1.71
C ARG A 40 -0.56 -9.84 3.10
N VAL A 41 -1.00 -9.09 4.11
CA VAL A 41 -0.73 -9.36 5.53
C VAL A 41 -2.04 -9.40 6.31
N SER A 42 -2.00 -9.86 7.55
CA SER A 42 -3.16 -9.99 8.45
C SER A 42 -3.76 -8.66 8.95
N SER A 43 -3.26 -7.52 8.47
CA SER A 43 -3.70 -6.17 8.85
C SER A 43 -3.60 -5.87 10.35
N ILE A 44 -2.55 -6.39 11.01
CA ILE A 44 -2.25 -6.10 12.41
C ILE A 44 -1.26 -4.94 12.49
N PHE A 45 -1.58 -3.91 13.28
CA PHE A 45 -0.68 -2.79 13.52
C PHE A 45 0.43 -3.21 14.50
N PRO A 46 1.72 -3.15 14.11
CA PRO A 46 2.81 -3.60 14.99
C PRO A 46 3.01 -2.67 16.19
N PRO A 47 3.48 -3.20 17.34
CA PRO A 47 3.79 -2.37 18.50
C PRO A 47 4.91 -1.37 18.18
N ASN A 48 4.80 -0.16 18.73
CA ASN A 48 5.76 0.96 18.54
C ASN A 48 5.95 1.40 17.08
N CYS A 49 5.10 0.97 16.15
CA CYS A 49 5.16 1.40 14.76
C CYS A 49 4.64 2.84 14.61
N LYS A 50 5.30 3.66 13.80
CA LYS A 50 4.90 5.04 13.55
C LYS A 50 4.06 5.15 12.28
N LEU A 51 2.87 5.75 12.39
CA LEU A 51 2.13 6.22 11.23
C LEU A 51 2.81 7.48 10.67
N ILE A 52 3.19 7.44 9.41
CA ILE A 52 3.86 8.54 8.68
C ILE A 52 3.00 8.99 7.50
N SER A 53 3.34 10.16 6.95
CA SER A 53 2.69 10.65 5.73
C SER A 53 3.05 9.77 4.52
N ARG A 54 2.20 9.80 3.48
CA ARG A 54 2.50 9.08 2.22
C ARG A 54 3.80 9.55 1.57
N SER A 55 4.15 10.83 1.70
CA SER A 55 5.39 11.39 1.13
C SER A 55 6.66 10.94 1.83
N GLU A 56 6.57 10.52 3.10
CA GLU A 56 7.70 9.96 3.85
C GLU A 56 7.87 8.45 3.66
N GLY A 57 6.87 7.78 3.07
CA GLY A 57 6.82 6.33 2.88
C GLY A 57 7.06 5.87 1.45
#